data_AF-A0A965ZAU4-F1
#
_entry.id   AF-A0A965ZAU4-F1
#
_cell.length_a   1.000
_cell.length_b   1.000
_cell.length_c   1.000
_cell.angle_alpha   90.00
_cell.angle_beta   90.00
_cell.angle_gamma   90.00
#
_symmetry.space_group_name_H-M   'P 1'
#
loop_
_entity.id
_entity.type
_entity.pdbx_description
1 polymer ?
#
loop_
_entity_poly.entity_id
_entity_poly.type
_entity_poly.pdbx_seq_one_letter_code
_entity_poly.pdbx_strand_id
1 'polypeptide(L)'
;MTLVIGSVTIGLVLAMLALGIFISFRIFKFADITAEGSFTFGAAISAALIAGGMNPLPATLIAFLGGMAAGCTTGILHTRFKINSLLAGILV
;
A
#
# COMPACT_ATOMS: atom_id res chain seq x y z
N MET A 1 -22.46 -20.08 -7.28
CA MET A 1 -21.15 -20.06 -7.99
C MET A 1 -20.49 -18.68 -7.96
N THR A 2 -21.22 -17.61 -8.27
CA THR A 2 -20.72 -16.21 -8.32
C THR A 2 -20.08 -15.74 -7.00
N LEU A 3 -20.70 -16.05 -5.85
CA LEU A 3 -20.15 -15.71 -4.54
C LEU A 3 -18.79 -16.36 -4.28
N VAL A 4 -18.63 -17.64 -4.61
CA VAL A 4 -17.36 -18.36 -4.40
C VAL A 4 -16.25 -17.78 -5.24
N ILE A 5 -16.52 -17.53 -6.53
CA ILE A 5 -15.53 -16.95 -7.45
C ILE A 5 -15.14 -15.53 -6.99
N GLY A 6 -16.12 -14.68 -6.67
CA GLY A 6 -15.86 -13.32 -6.19
C GLY A 6 -15.05 -13.27 -4.90
N SER A 7 -15.39 -14.11 -3.92
CA SER A 7 -14.65 -14.22 -2.66
C SER A 7 -13.21 -14.67 -2.87
N VAL A 8 -12.98 -15.64 -3.76
CA VAL A 8 -11.62 -16.11 -4.08
C VAL A 8 -10.82 -15.02 -4.79
N THR A 9 -11.41 -14.29 -5.74
CA THR A 9 -10.71 -13.19 -6.45
C THR A 9 -10.30 -12.08 -5.48
N ILE A 10 -11.22 -11.60 -4.63
CA ILE A 10 -10.91 -10.57 -3.63
C ILE A 10 -9.88 -11.10 -2.62
N GLY A 11 -10.01 -12.35 -2.19
CA GLY A 11 -9.07 -12.99 -1.27
C GLY A 11 -7.64 -13.06 -1.83
N LEU A 12 -7.48 -13.39 -3.11
CA LEU A 12 -6.17 -13.42 -3.78
C LEU A 12 -5.56 -12.02 -3.92
N VAL A 13 -6.38 -11.00 -4.20
CA VAL A 13 -5.91 -9.60 -4.25
C VAL A 13 -5.45 -9.13 -2.86
N LEU A 14 -6.26 -9.38 -1.83
CA LEU A 14 -5.93 -9.00 -0.45
C LEU A 14 -4.82 -9.84 0.17
N ALA A 15 -4.54 -11.04 -0.34
CA ALA A 15 -3.40 -11.85 0.11
C ALA A 15 -2.06 -11.15 -0.13
N MET A 16 -1.94 -10.36 -1.21
CA MET A 16 -0.74 -9.55 -1.46
C MET A 16 -0.58 -8.43 -0.43
N LEU A 17 -1.68 -7.78 -0.02
CA LEU A 17 -1.68 -6.80 1.06
C LEU A 17 -1.25 -7.46 2.39
N ALA A 18 -1.83 -8.62 2.72
CA ALA A 18 -1.50 -9.37 3.92
C ALA A 18 -0.01 -9.78 3.97
N LEU A 19 0.57 -10.17 2.83
CA LEU A 19 2.00 -10.45 2.73
C LEU A 19 2.86 -9.21 3.03
N GLY A 20 2.50 -8.03 2.51
CA GLY A 20 3.20 -6.78 2.79
C GLY A 20 3.21 -6.46 4.29
N ILE A 21 2.04 -6.53 4.93
CA ILE A 21 1.88 -6.31 6.37
C ILE A 21 2.70 -7.34 7.17
N PHE A 22 2.66 -8.62 6.77
CA PHE A 22 3.41 -9.68 7.44
C PHE A 22 4.92 -9.46 7.38
N ILE A 23 5.45 -9.01 6.25
CA ILE A 23 6.88 -8.71 6.09
C ILE A 23 7.30 -7.61 7.08
N SER A 24 6.54 -6.52 7.20
CA SER A 24 6.83 -5.45 8.17
C SER A 24 6.82 -5.95 9.61
N PHE A 25 5.81 -6.75 9.99
CA PHE A 25 5.74 -7.37 11.32
C PHE A 25 6.93 -8.31 11.60
N ARG A 26 7.33 -9.12 10.62
CA ARG A 26 8.42 -10.09 10.77
C ARG A 26 9.77 -9.40 10.93
N ILE A 27 10.03 -8.35 10.15
CA ILE A 27 11.32 -7.67 10.09
C ILE A 27 11.45 -6.68 11.25
N PHE A 28 10.46 -5.80 11.41
CA PHE A 28 10.57 -4.66 12.32
C PHE A 28 9.93 -4.89 13.70
N LYS A 29 9.23 -6.02 13.90
CA LYS A 29 8.57 -6.40 15.16
C LYS A 29 7.57 -5.36 15.69
N PHE A 30 6.96 -4.57 14.79
CA PHE A 30 5.86 -3.66 15.12
C PHE A 30 4.79 -3.69 14.02
N ALA A 31 3.57 -3.26 14.37
CA ALA A 31 2.46 -3.13 13.44
C ALA A 31 2.64 -1.89 12.58
N ASP A 32 2.92 -2.09 11.29
CA ASP A 32 3.06 -1.00 10.32
C ASP A 32 1.79 -0.88 9.47
N ILE A 33 0.97 0.13 9.76
CA ILE A 33 -0.28 0.43 9.03
C ILE A 33 0.02 1.10 7.68
N THR A 34 1.26 1.56 7.43
CA THR A 34 1.68 2.17 6.16
C THR A 34 1.42 1.27 4.96
N ALA A 35 1.52 -0.05 5.12
CA ALA A 35 1.26 -1.00 4.03
C ALA A 35 -0.20 -0.93 3.55
N GLU A 36 -1.14 -0.69 4.46
CA GLU A 36 -2.56 -0.50 4.16
C GLU A 36 -2.80 0.85 3.48
N GLY A 37 -2.23 1.93 4.02
CA GLY A 37 -2.28 3.27 3.44
C GLY A 37 -1.67 3.34 2.03
N SER A 38 -0.46 2.80 1.85
CA SER A 38 0.25 2.80 0.57
C SER A 38 -0.47 2.00 -0.51
N PHE A 39 -1.16 0.91 -0.13
CA PHE A 39 -1.97 0.13 -1.07
C PHE A 39 -3.17 0.93 -1.59
N THR A 40 -3.91 1.60 -0.70
CA THR A 40 -5.05 2.43 -1.09
C THR A 40 -4.61 3.68 -1.87
N PHE A 41 -3.47 4.28 -1.52
CA PHE A 41 -2.90 5.40 -2.27
C PHE A 41 -2.49 5.01 -3.70
N GLY A 42 -1.84 3.87 -3.88
CA GLY A 42 -1.53 3.33 -5.21
C GLY A 42 -2.79 3.07 -6.04
N ALA A 43 -3.84 2.51 -5.42
CA ALA A 43 -5.13 2.32 -6.07
C ALA A 43 -5.77 3.66 -6.49
N ALA A 44 -5.71 4.69 -5.63
CA ALA A 44 -6.21 6.02 -5.93
C ALA A 44 -5.47 6.68 -7.09
N ILE A 45 -4.13 6.58 -7.12
CA ILE A 45 -3.29 7.09 -8.22
C ILE A 45 -3.66 6.41 -9.54
N SER A 46 -3.71 5.07 -9.55
CA SER A 46 -4.03 4.29 -10.74
C SER A 46 -5.44 4.63 -11.26
N ALA A 47 -6.43 4.70 -10.36
CA ALA A 47 -7.80 5.04 -10.71
C ALA A 47 -7.92 6.47 -11.28
N ALA A 48 -7.26 7.45 -10.66
CA ALA A 48 -7.28 8.83 -11.12
C ALA A 48 -6.65 8.99 -12.51
N LEU A 49 -5.52 8.31 -12.75
CA LEU A 49 -4.81 8.37 -14.04
C LEU A 49 -5.57 7.67 -15.16
N ILE A 50 -6.16 6.50 -14.87
CA ILE A 50 -7.00 5.77 -15.83
C ILE A 50 -8.27 6.57 -16.15
N ALA A 51 -8.92 7.16 -15.13
CA ALA A 51 -10.07 8.04 -15.34
C ALA A 51 -9.71 9.29 -16.16
N GLY A 52 -8.47 9.78 -16.06
CA GLY A 52 -7.91 10.86 -16.88
C GLY A 52 -7.54 10.46 -18.31
N GLY A 53 -7.80 9.22 -18.73
CA GLY A 53 -7.54 8.74 -20.10
C GLY A 53 -6.13 8.21 -20.32
N MET A 54 -5.32 8.04 -19.27
CA MET A 54 -3.99 7.45 -19.40
C MET A 54 -4.08 5.92 -19.50
N ASN A 55 -3.17 5.32 -20.28
CA ASN A 55 -3.11 3.87 -20.43
C ASN A 55 -2.87 3.19 -19.07
N PRO A 56 -3.48 2.01 -18.81
CA PRO A 56 -3.33 1.31 -17.53
C PRO A 56 -1.88 0.93 -17.19
N LEU A 57 -1.04 0.64 -18.19
CA LEU A 57 0.33 0.21 -17.99
C LEU A 57 1.25 1.30 -17.39
N PRO A 58 1.31 2.54 -17.94
CA PRO A 58 2.03 3.62 -17.29
C PRO A 58 1.35 4.07 -15.98
N ALA A 59 0.02 3.94 -15.86
CA ALA A 59 -0.69 4.30 -14.64
C ALA A 59 -0.27 3.44 -13.45
N THR A 60 -0.10 2.13 -13.65
CA THR A 60 0.36 1.21 -12.61
C THR A 60 1.82 1.45 -12.22
N LEU A 61 2.69 1.82 -13.16
CA LEU A 61 4.07 2.22 -12.86
C LEU A 61 4.12 3.48 -11.97
N ILE A 62 3.28 4.48 -12.26
CA ILE A 62 3.21 5.70 -11.45
C ILE A 62 2.60 5.40 -10.06
N ALA A 63 1.58 4.55 -10.00
CA ALA A 63 1.03 4.06 -8.73
C ALA A 63 2.07 3.33 -7.88
N PHE A 64 2.92 2.51 -8.49
CA PHE A 64 4.03 1.84 -7.81
C PHE A 64 5.03 2.84 -7.20
N LEU A 65 5.42 3.87 -7.96
CA LEU A 65 6.28 4.94 -7.46
C LEU A 65 5.62 5.73 -6.32
N GLY A 66 4.31 5.97 -6.41
CA GLY A 66 3.54 6.60 -5.35
C GLY A 66 3.54 5.79 -4.05
N GLY A 67 3.32 4.47 -4.14
CA GLY A 67 3.42 3.57 -2.98
C GLY A 67 4.82 3.50 -2.39
N MET A 68 5.86 3.51 -3.23
CA MET A 68 7.25 3.59 -2.77
C MET A 68 7.53 4.91 -2.02
N ALA A 69 7.01 6.03 -2.53
CA ALA A 69 7.14 7.33 -1.87
C ALA A 69 6.46 7.34 -0.49
N ALA A 70 5.26 6.75 -0.36
CA ALA A 70 4.57 6.60 0.92
C ALA A 70 5.39 5.78 1.94
N GLY A 71 5.95 4.63 1.52
CA GLY A 71 6.86 3.85 2.36
C GLY A 71 8.12 4.63 2.79
N CYS A 72 8.71 5.38 1.85
CA CYS A 72 9.85 6.25 2.15
C CYS A 72 9.49 7.35 3.15
N THR A 73 8.30 7.97 3.06
CA THR A 73 7.87 9.00 3.99
C THR A 73 7.73 8.45 5.41
N THR A 74 7.17 7.25 5.60
CA THR A 74 7.10 6.63 6.93
C THR A 74 8.51 6.35 7.48
N GLY A 75 9.41 5.84 6.64
CA GLY A 75 10.80 5.61 7.01
C GLY A 75 11.52 6.89 7.46
N ILE A 76 11.28 8.01 6.77
CA ILE A 76 11.86 9.32 7.12
C ILE A 76 11.28 9.84 8.44
N LEU A 77 9.96 9.72 8.64
CA LEU A 77 9.30 10.13 9.90
C LEU A 77 9.86 9.38 11.11
N HIS A 78 10.06 8.06 10.96
CA HIS A 78 10.63 7.26 12.04
C HIS A 78 12.12 7.55 12.26
N THR A 79 12.94 7.59 11.20
CA THR A 79 14.41 7.70 11.33
C THR A 79 14.92 9.11 11.61
N ARG A 80 14.31 10.15 11.02
CA ARG A 80 14.76 11.54 11.14
C ARG A 80 14.01 12.30 12.22
N PHE A 81 12.69 12.14 12.29
CA PHE A 81 11.84 12.86 13.24
C PHE A 81 11.63 12.11 14.56
N LYS A 82 12.12 10.86 14.65
CA LYS A 82 12.02 10.00 15.86
C LYS A 82 10.58 9.82 16.34
N ILE A 83 9.63 9.89 15.42
CA ILE A 83 8.22 9.59 15.70
C ILE A 83 8.10 8.08 15.92
N ASN A 84 7.27 7.67 16.87
CA ASN A 84 6.97 6.25 17.08
C ASN A 84 6.50 5.63 15.75
N SER A 85 7.04 4.45 15.40
CA SER A 85 6.75 3.78 14.13
C SER A 85 5.26 3.57 13.89
N LEU A 86 4.49 3.33 14.96
CA LEU A 86 3.04 3.14 14.89
C LEU A 86 2.32 4.45 14.51
N LEU A 87 2.77 5.59 15.06
CA LEU A 87 2.19 6.91 14.74
C LEU A 87 2.61 7.37 13.34
N ALA A 88 3.84 7.08 12.94
CA ALA A 88 4.35 7.38 11.60
C ALA A 88 3.54 6.65 10.52
N GLY A 89 3.15 5.39 10.76
CA GLY A 89 2.34 4.63 9.83
C GLY A 89 0.85 5.00 9.79
N ILE A 90 0.33 5.73 10.77
CA ILE A 90 -1.05 6.28 10.74
C ILE A 90 -1.10 7.64 10.02
N LEU A 91 0.02 8.39 10.02
CA LEU A 91 0.10 9.74 9.45
C LEU A 91 0.23 9.77 7.93
N VAL A 92 0.67 8.67 7.31
CA VAL A 92 0.95 8.52 5.88
C VAL A 92 -0.16 7.71 5.24
#